data_AF-A0A9R0B9B3-F1
#
_entry.id   AF-A0A9R0B9B3-F1
#
_cell.length_a   1.000
_cell.length_b   1.000
_cell.length_c   1.000
_cell.angle_alpha   90.00
_cell.angle_beta   90.00
_cell.angle_gamma   90.00
#
_symmetry.space_group_name_H-M   'P 1'
#
loop_
_entity.id
_entity.type
_entity.pdbx_description
1 polymer ?
#
loop_
_entity_poly.entity_id
_entity_poly.type
_entity_poly.pdbx_seq_one_letter_code
_entity_poly.pdbx_strand_id
1 'polypeptide(L)'
;MYIPYPRIEDILEKGGPYPQVILPQFGGYWIEDPEAALGTPTSSDSSFCEEEDDGLSPGGEGGFGYRLECNSISRAYRKHFLGNEHMNYYCTASSMGHLIMSLKYEEADGQESLRIMLRSKTKTLHERIPLEGLLQLPSVPQIAKLLCDDVTGLKFNPVLYPRASQLIVSFDEHEVNNTFKFGVIYQKFGQTTEEELFGNNEETPAFTEFLSVLGDNIELQDFKGFRGGLDVSHGQTGSESVYTTFRQREIMFHVSTKLPFTDGDIQQLQRKRHIGNDIVAAVFQEEPTPFVPDMIASNFLHAYVLVQAENPGTDHTTYKVSVTAREDVPPFGPPLPNPSVFKKGPEFREFLLTKLINAENACCKSDKFAKLEERTRAALLDNLHDELHRQTQATVGLGSTTDEEKLENGGHGGLLESFKAGWRCVWGGLQTHTYTAVLICVAAVTVYHYQAELMQMTSAHKTIH
;
A
#
# COMPACT_ATOMS: atom_id res chain seq x y z
N MET A 1 -3.14 1.39 -37.04
CA MET A 1 -3.54 -0.01 -37.32
C MET A 1 -3.23 -0.78 -36.04
N TYR A 2 -4.25 -1.08 -35.24
CA TYR A 2 -4.07 -1.83 -33.99
C TYR A 2 -3.84 -3.29 -34.38
N ILE A 3 -2.65 -3.81 -34.14
CA ILE A 3 -2.35 -5.23 -34.33
C ILE A 3 -2.68 -5.89 -32.99
N PRO A 4 -3.75 -6.68 -32.89
CA PRO A 4 -4.09 -7.35 -31.64
C PRO A 4 -2.97 -8.29 -31.23
N TYR A 5 -2.70 -8.39 -29.93
CA TYR A 5 -1.72 -9.37 -29.42
C TYR A 5 -2.17 -10.81 -29.75
N PRO A 6 -1.23 -11.71 -30.06
CA PRO A 6 -1.55 -13.10 -30.39
C PRO A 6 -2.22 -13.81 -29.20
N ARG A 7 -3.12 -14.77 -29.47
CA ARG A 7 -3.67 -15.64 -28.42
C ARG A 7 -2.56 -16.51 -27.84
N ILE A 8 -2.68 -16.85 -26.56
CA ILE A 8 -1.68 -17.70 -25.91
C ILE A 8 -1.60 -19.09 -26.54
N GLU A 9 -2.74 -19.65 -26.93
CA GLU A 9 -2.80 -20.95 -27.62
C GLU A 9 -1.99 -20.92 -28.93
N ASP A 10 -2.14 -19.86 -29.74
CA ASP A 10 -1.42 -19.70 -31.01
C ASP A 10 0.10 -19.60 -30.81
N ILE A 11 0.56 -19.12 -29.65
CA ILE A 11 1.98 -18.97 -29.32
C ILE A 11 2.55 -20.31 -28.89
N LEU A 12 1.81 -21.05 -28.06
CA LEU A 12 2.19 -22.39 -27.64
C LEU A 12 2.27 -23.34 -28.86
N GLU A 13 1.36 -23.22 -29.82
CA GLU A 13 1.37 -24.02 -31.06
C GLU A 13 2.57 -23.74 -31.97
N LYS A 14 3.10 -22.51 -31.97
CA LYS A 14 4.25 -22.12 -32.82
C LYS A 14 5.59 -22.68 -32.35
N GLY A 15 5.67 -23.15 -31.10
CA GLY A 15 6.91 -23.58 -30.48
C GLY A 15 7.78 -22.43 -29.99
N GLY A 16 8.70 -22.73 -29.08
CA GLY A 16 9.55 -21.75 -28.41
C GLY A 16 10.59 -21.05 -29.32
N PRO A 17 11.26 -20.00 -28.83
CA PRO A 17 11.23 -19.51 -27.45
C PRO A 17 9.94 -18.74 -27.12
N TYR A 18 9.36 -19.01 -25.95
CA TYR A 18 8.13 -18.36 -25.51
C TYR A 18 8.44 -17.03 -24.79
N PRO A 19 7.71 -15.93 -25.10
CA PRO A 19 7.77 -14.74 -24.28
C PRO A 19 7.19 -15.04 -22.89
N GLN A 20 7.81 -14.49 -21.83
CA GLN A 20 7.34 -14.74 -20.46
C GLN A 20 6.02 -14.02 -20.18
N VAL A 21 5.83 -12.83 -20.77
CA VAL A 21 4.59 -12.04 -20.68
C VAL A 21 4.08 -11.73 -22.09
N ILE A 22 2.77 -11.85 -22.27
CA ILE A 22 2.03 -11.34 -23.43
C ILE A 22 1.00 -10.34 -22.92
N LEU A 23 0.92 -9.19 -23.59
CA LEU A 23 -0.10 -8.21 -23.26
C LEU A 23 -1.49 -8.66 -23.74
N PRO A 24 -2.57 -8.34 -23.01
CA PRO A 24 -3.91 -8.71 -23.44
C PRO A 24 -4.27 -8.14 -24.81
N GLN A 25 -5.16 -8.82 -25.53
CA GLN A 25 -5.56 -8.44 -26.89
C GLN A 25 -6.13 -7.02 -27.01
N PHE A 26 -6.66 -6.48 -25.91
CA PHE A 26 -7.29 -5.16 -25.85
C PHE A 26 -6.45 -4.13 -25.09
N GLY A 27 -5.18 -4.43 -24.78
CA GLY A 27 -4.28 -3.54 -24.03
C GLY A 27 -4.59 -3.52 -22.53
N GLY A 28 -4.33 -2.38 -21.88
CA GLY A 28 -4.61 -2.15 -20.47
C GLY A 28 -3.46 -2.51 -19.52
N TYR A 29 -2.35 -3.02 -20.05
CA TYR A 29 -1.13 -3.32 -19.29
C TYR A 29 0.12 -2.90 -20.06
N TRP A 30 1.18 -2.58 -19.32
CA TRP A 30 2.54 -2.41 -19.84
C TRP A 30 3.44 -3.55 -19.37
N ILE A 31 4.56 -3.77 -20.09
CA ILE A 31 5.66 -4.67 -19.69
C ILE A 31 6.88 -3.79 -19.45
N GLU A 32 7.60 -4.02 -18.35
CA GLU A 32 8.84 -3.29 -18.09
C GLU A 32 9.89 -3.62 -19.15
N ASP A 33 10.47 -2.59 -19.75
CA ASP A 33 11.55 -2.72 -20.71
C ASP A 33 12.91 -2.60 -19.99
N PRO A 34 13.74 -3.66 -19.95
CA PRO A 34 15.08 -3.59 -19.35
C PRO A 34 16.04 -2.63 -20.06
N GLU A 35 15.75 -2.24 -21.31
CA GLU A 35 16.57 -1.29 -22.08
C GLU A 35 16.10 0.17 -21.92
N ALA A 36 14.87 0.37 -21.46
CA ALA A 36 14.38 1.70 -21.12
C ALA A 36 15.10 2.16 -19.85
N ALA A 37 16.11 3.02 -20.01
CA ALA A 37 16.64 3.76 -18.88
C ALA A 37 15.47 4.48 -18.21
N LEU A 38 15.07 4.02 -17.01
CA LEU A 38 14.13 4.77 -16.19
C LEU A 38 14.76 6.15 -16.03
N GLY A 39 14.16 7.16 -16.68
CA GLY A 39 14.44 8.53 -16.33
C GLY A 39 14.27 8.63 -14.82
N THR A 40 15.27 9.19 -14.13
CA THR A 40 15.12 9.69 -12.76
C THR A 40 13.69 10.16 -12.56
N PRO A 41 12.93 9.67 -11.56
CA PRO A 41 11.50 9.92 -11.49
C PRO A 41 11.21 11.41 -11.68
N THR A 42 10.66 11.78 -12.83
CA THR A 42 10.32 13.17 -13.15
C THR A 42 8.95 13.56 -12.61
N SER A 43 8.39 12.81 -11.66
CA SER A 43 7.30 13.30 -10.83
C SER A 43 7.89 13.82 -9.52
N SER A 44 7.70 15.11 -9.28
CA SER A 44 7.99 15.78 -8.01
C SER A 44 7.25 15.17 -6.80
N ASP A 45 6.43 14.12 -7.01
CA ASP A 45 5.61 13.42 -6.02
C ASP A 45 6.15 12.04 -5.61
N SER A 46 7.26 11.54 -6.18
CA SER A 46 7.92 10.32 -5.70
C SER A 46 9.19 10.66 -4.92
N SER A 47 9.02 10.97 -3.64
CA SER A 47 10.17 11.07 -2.74
C SER A 47 10.67 9.68 -2.33
N PHE A 48 11.93 9.60 -1.89
CA PHE A 48 12.51 8.36 -1.38
C PHE A 48 12.36 8.33 0.14
N CYS A 49 12.19 7.13 0.70
CA CYS A 49 12.43 6.92 2.12
C CYS A 49 13.92 7.14 2.38
N GLU A 50 14.28 8.28 2.99
CA GLU A 50 15.53 8.38 3.74
C GLU A 50 15.35 7.52 4.99
N GLU A 51 15.68 6.24 4.89
CA GLU A 51 16.06 5.48 6.07
C GLU A 51 17.33 6.16 6.57
N GLU A 52 17.20 6.94 7.65
CA GLU A 52 18.37 7.42 8.37
C GLU A 52 19.17 6.17 8.75
N ASP A 53 20.41 6.14 8.28
CA ASP A 53 21.51 5.42 8.90
C ASP A 53 21.54 5.90 10.36
N ASP A 54 20.73 5.27 11.20
CA ASP A 54 20.78 5.42 12.65
C ASP A 54 22.22 5.04 13.02
N GLY A 55 23.02 6.06 13.34
CA GLY A 55 24.48 6.01 13.52
C GLY A 55 24.96 5.15 14.68
N LEU A 56 24.56 3.89 14.70
CA LEU A 56 24.91 2.82 15.62
C LEU A 56 25.05 1.50 14.84
N SER A 57 25.79 1.51 13.72
CA SER A 57 26.50 0.33 13.21
C SER A 57 27.61 0.74 12.23
N PRO A 58 28.86 0.95 12.69
CA PRO A 58 30.00 0.90 11.78
C PRO A 58 30.22 -0.57 11.38
N GLY A 59 29.50 -1.07 10.38
CA GLY A 59 29.67 -2.45 9.90
C GLY A 59 28.51 -3.12 9.14
N GLY A 60 27.74 -2.41 8.32
CA GLY A 60 26.71 -3.01 7.45
C GLY A 60 27.06 -2.95 5.96
N GLU A 61 28.09 -3.66 5.50
CA GLU A 61 28.45 -3.83 4.06
C GLU A 61 27.42 -4.69 3.27
N GLY A 62 26.11 -4.48 3.45
CA GLY A 62 25.09 -5.48 3.05
C GLY A 62 23.97 -5.05 2.11
N GLY A 63 23.81 -3.77 1.78
CA GLY A 63 22.68 -3.32 0.94
C GLY A 63 23.07 -3.26 -0.54
N PHE A 64 22.42 -4.03 -1.41
CA PHE A 64 22.63 -3.97 -2.87
C PHE A 64 22.14 -2.64 -3.51
N GLY A 65 21.81 -1.63 -2.69
CA GLY A 65 21.51 -0.27 -3.13
C GLY A 65 20.07 -0.04 -3.61
N TYR A 66 19.20 -1.06 -3.55
CA TYR A 66 17.80 -0.92 -3.93
C TYR A 66 17.04 -0.07 -2.92
N ARG A 67 16.25 0.92 -3.36
CA ARG A 67 15.54 1.86 -2.47
C ARG A 67 14.04 1.62 -2.48
N LEU A 68 13.41 1.77 -1.32
CA LEU A 68 11.97 1.77 -1.19
C LEU A 68 11.41 3.14 -1.60
N GLU A 69 10.47 3.12 -2.53
CA GLU A 69 9.74 4.30 -3.01
C GLU A 69 8.54 4.51 -2.09
N CYS A 70 8.52 5.61 -1.33
CA CYS A 70 7.50 5.86 -0.31
C CYS A 70 7.19 7.36 -0.24
N ASN A 71 6.00 7.74 0.22
CA ASN A 71 5.71 9.15 0.45
C ASN A 71 6.49 9.65 1.70
N SER A 72 7.68 10.22 1.49
CA SER A 72 8.50 10.74 2.60
C SER A 72 7.81 11.87 3.37
N ILE A 73 6.85 12.56 2.75
CA ILE A 73 6.09 13.65 3.38
C ILE A 73 5.27 13.14 4.57
N SER A 74 4.75 11.91 4.49
CA SER A 74 3.96 11.29 5.57
C SER A 74 4.76 11.16 6.87
N ARG A 75 6.10 11.05 6.81
CA ARG A 75 6.98 10.99 7.99
C ARG A 75 7.64 12.33 8.35
N ALA A 76 7.50 13.35 7.51
CA ALA A 76 8.18 14.64 7.69
C ALA A 76 7.79 15.34 9.00
N TYR A 77 6.52 15.23 9.42
CA TYR A 77 6.09 15.84 10.67
C TYR A 77 6.73 15.18 11.89
N ARG A 78 6.83 13.85 11.90
CA ARG A 78 7.55 13.12 12.96
C ARG A 78 9.03 13.52 13.00
N LYS A 79 9.69 13.53 11.83
CA LYS A 79 11.13 13.83 11.71
C LYS A 79 11.47 15.26 12.14
N HIS A 80 10.68 16.25 11.69
CA HIS A 80 11.08 17.65 11.81
C HIS A 80 10.31 18.45 12.88
N PHE A 81 9.07 18.08 13.21
CA PHE A 81 8.19 18.89 14.07
C PHE A 81 7.91 18.24 15.42
N LEU A 82 7.60 16.95 15.44
CA LEU A 82 7.22 16.26 16.68
C LEU A 82 8.37 16.28 17.69
N GLY A 83 8.08 16.71 18.92
CA GLY A 83 9.08 16.86 19.99
C GLY A 83 9.95 18.12 19.92
N ASN A 84 9.84 18.90 18.83
CA ASN A 84 10.57 20.16 18.64
C ASN A 84 9.63 21.37 18.79
N GLU A 85 10.19 22.56 18.97
CA GLU A 85 9.41 23.80 18.99
C GLU A 85 8.83 24.09 17.60
N HIS A 86 7.50 24.22 17.53
CA HIS A 86 6.76 24.54 16.31
C HIS A 86 5.36 25.07 16.65
N MET A 87 4.71 25.69 15.67
CA MET A 87 3.35 26.20 15.79
C MET A 87 2.43 25.48 14.81
N ASN A 88 1.21 25.17 15.25
CA ASN A 88 0.16 24.60 14.41
C ASN A 88 -0.99 25.58 14.27
N TYR A 89 -1.61 25.60 13.10
CA TYR A 89 -2.75 26.46 12.77
C TYR A 89 -3.81 25.64 12.04
N TYR A 90 -5.08 25.96 12.28
CA TYR A 90 -6.20 25.42 11.53
C TYR A 90 -7.00 26.56 10.90
N CYS A 91 -7.52 26.33 9.69
CA CYS A 91 -8.20 27.35 8.91
C CYS A 91 -9.72 27.20 8.98
N THR A 92 -10.44 28.20 9.48
CA THR A 92 -11.91 28.16 9.61
C THR A 92 -12.64 28.71 8.38
N ALA A 93 -11.92 29.34 7.44
CA ALA A 93 -12.49 29.85 6.20
C ALA A 93 -11.46 29.72 5.08
N SER A 94 -11.81 29.01 4.02
CA SER A 94 -11.00 28.85 2.81
C SER A 94 -11.86 28.38 1.65
N SER A 95 -11.55 28.82 0.42
CA SER A 95 -12.14 28.28 -0.81
C SER A 95 -11.82 26.79 -1.04
N MET A 96 -10.82 26.23 -0.33
CA MET A 96 -10.37 24.84 -0.47
C MET A 96 -10.87 23.89 0.63
N GLY A 97 -11.76 24.37 1.51
CA GLY A 97 -12.22 23.60 2.67
C GLY A 97 -11.24 23.65 3.84
N HIS A 98 -11.17 22.58 4.63
CA HIS A 98 -10.32 22.53 5.82
C HIS A 98 -8.84 22.49 5.46
N LEU A 99 -8.07 23.35 6.14
CA LEU A 99 -6.61 23.41 6.03
C LEU A 99 -5.99 23.36 7.42
N ILE A 100 -4.87 22.65 7.54
CA ILE A 100 -4.07 22.59 8.76
C ILE A 100 -2.62 22.84 8.39
N MET A 101 -2.00 23.84 9.02
CA MET A 101 -0.63 24.25 8.76
C MET A 101 0.25 24.04 9.99
N SER A 102 1.46 23.52 9.79
CA SER A 102 2.51 23.45 10.79
C SER A 102 3.69 24.29 10.33
N LEU A 103 4.23 25.11 11.23
CA LEU A 103 5.34 26.03 10.98
C LEU A 103 6.43 25.82 12.02
N LYS A 104 7.67 25.70 11.55
CA LYS A 104 8.85 25.59 12.39
C LYS A 104 9.96 26.49 11.85
N TYR A 105 10.51 27.32 12.73
CA TYR A 105 11.72 28.09 12.46
C TYR A 105 12.94 27.17 12.63
N GLU A 106 13.88 27.22 11.68
CA GLU A 106 15.10 26.43 11.71
C GLU A 106 16.30 27.31 11.34
N GLU A 107 17.35 27.26 12.16
CA GLU A 107 18.64 27.88 11.89
C GLU A 107 19.69 26.77 11.79
N ALA A 108 20.39 26.70 10.65
CA ALA A 108 21.45 25.73 10.41
C ALA A 108 22.56 26.39 9.61
N ASP A 109 23.82 26.22 10.03
CA ASP A 109 25.01 26.80 9.37
C ASP A 109 24.93 28.32 9.12
N GLY A 110 24.23 29.05 10.00
CA GLY A 110 24.00 30.49 9.87
C GLY A 110 22.94 30.89 8.85
N GLN A 111 22.22 29.92 8.27
CA GLN A 111 21.07 30.15 7.40
C GLN A 111 19.76 29.94 8.17
N GLU A 112 18.96 30.99 8.22
CA GLU A 112 17.61 30.98 8.79
C GLU A 112 16.59 30.52 7.74
N SER A 113 15.68 29.63 8.14
CA SER A 113 14.66 29.09 7.26
C SER A 113 13.36 28.78 7.99
N LEU A 114 12.26 28.81 7.27
CA LEU A 114 10.96 28.38 7.77
C LEU A 114 10.56 27.08 7.09
N ARG A 115 10.43 26.02 7.89
CA ARG A 115 9.85 24.75 7.44
C ARG A 115 8.34 24.77 7.61
N ILE A 116 7.64 24.43 6.56
CA ILE A 116 6.18 24.54 6.46
C ILE A 116 5.60 23.21 6.02
N MET A 117 4.55 22.75 6.71
CA MET A 117 3.69 21.67 6.24
C MET A 117 2.26 22.16 6.15
N LEU A 118 1.67 22.17 4.95
CA LEU A 118 0.29 22.57 4.70
C LEU A 118 -0.53 21.36 4.23
N ARG A 119 -1.54 20.99 5.03
CA ARG A 119 -2.43 19.86 4.76
C ARG A 119 -3.75 20.36 4.21
N SER A 120 -4.15 19.80 3.07
CA SER A 120 -5.46 19.94 2.45
C SER A 120 -6.13 18.58 2.26
N LYS A 121 -7.40 18.60 1.85
CA LYS A 121 -8.18 17.40 1.55
C LYS A 121 -7.53 16.51 0.50
N THR A 122 -6.77 17.10 -0.41
CA THR A 122 -6.21 16.42 -1.57
C THR A 122 -4.74 16.07 -1.41
N LYS A 123 -3.96 16.85 -0.65
CA LYS A 123 -2.51 16.62 -0.50
C LYS A 123 -1.92 17.26 0.76
N THR A 124 -0.67 16.91 1.06
CA THR A 124 0.19 17.65 1.99
C THR A 124 1.32 18.29 1.20
N LEU A 125 1.52 19.59 1.36
CA LEU A 125 2.71 20.29 0.87
C LEU A 125 3.73 20.40 2.01
N HIS A 126 5.00 20.14 1.71
CA HIS A 126 6.11 20.28 2.67
C HIS A 126 7.24 21.06 2.00
N GLU A 127 7.49 22.26 2.49
CA GLU A 127 8.44 23.20 1.89
C GLU A 127 9.38 23.79 2.95
N ARG A 128 10.57 24.21 2.50
CA ARG A 128 11.52 24.95 3.31
C ARG A 128 11.84 26.26 2.60
N ILE A 129 11.50 27.38 3.24
CA ILE A 129 11.67 28.71 2.68
C ILE A 129 12.83 29.41 3.40
N PRO A 130 13.92 29.78 2.71
CA PRO A 130 14.98 30.61 3.28
C PRO A 130 14.43 31.97 3.70
N LEU A 131 14.90 32.49 4.84
CA LEU A 131 14.47 33.78 5.37
C LEU A 131 15.45 34.92 5.02
N GLU A 132 16.50 34.62 4.26
CA GLU A 132 17.51 35.57 3.82
C GLU A 132 16.87 36.77 3.09
N GLY A 133 17.16 37.98 3.58
CA GLY A 133 16.67 39.22 2.99
C GLY A 133 15.24 39.62 3.41
N LEU A 134 14.56 38.85 4.25
CA LEU A 134 13.26 39.23 4.81
C LEU A 134 13.43 40.10 6.07
N LEU A 135 12.88 41.32 6.03
CA LEU A 135 12.86 42.22 7.19
C LEU A 135 11.82 41.81 8.24
N GLN A 136 10.79 41.07 7.83
CA GLN A 136 9.70 40.59 8.68
C GLN A 136 9.17 39.26 8.14
N LEU A 137 8.82 38.35 9.05
CA LEU A 137 8.19 37.08 8.69
C LEU A 137 6.80 37.31 8.06
N PRO A 138 6.47 36.64 6.94
CA PRO A 138 5.14 36.67 6.38
C PRO A 138 4.11 36.09 7.36
N SER A 139 2.90 36.64 7.35
CA SER A 139 1.79 36.09 8.13
C SER A 139 1.38 34.70 7.62
N VAL A 140 0.77 33.89 8.49
CA VAL A 140 0.30 32.53 8.14
C VAL A 140 -0.58 32.50 6.87
N PRO A 141 -1.53 33.44 6.66
CA PRO A 141 -2.28 33.48 5.41
C PRO A 141 -1.43 33.80 4.18
N GLN A 142 -0.40 34.66 4.31
CA GLN A 142 0.52 34.97 3.21
C GLN A 142 1.38 33.74 2.86
N ILE A 143 1.84 32.99 3.86
CA ILE A 143 2.56 31.73 3.66
C ILE A 143 1.69 30.70 2.94
N ALA A 144 0.43 30.54 3.38
CA ALA A 144 -0.51 29.63 2.74
C ALA A 144 -0.76 29.99 1.26
N LYS A 145 -0.88 31.30 0.97
CA LYS A 145 -1.07 31.79 -0.39
C LYS A 145 0.15 31.56 -1.28
N LEU A 146 1.37 31.70 -0.73
CA LEU A 146 2.60 31.39 -1.46
C LEU A 146 2.69 29.91 -1.86
N LEU A 147 2.16 29.00 -1.04
CA LEU A 147 2.12 27.58 -1.34
C LEU A 147 0.95 27.18 -2.25
N CYS A 148 -0.09 28.00 -2.32
CA CYS A 148 -1.29 27.74 -3.09
C CYS A 148 -1.96 29.06 -3.52
N ASP A 149 -1.61 29.54 -4.71
CA ASP A 149 -2.03 30.86 -5.20
C ASP A 149 -3.56 31.04 -5.29
N ASP A 150 -4.29 29.96 -5.56
CA ASP A 150 -5.75 29.95 -5.74
C ASP A 150 -6.54 29.99 -4.43
N VAL A 151 -5.87 29.89 -3.28
CA VAL A 151 -6.56 29.88 -1.99
C VAL A 151 -7.02 31.30 -1.61
N THR A 152 -8.30 31.44 -1.29
CA THR A 152 -8.91 32.72 -0.91
C THR A 152 -9.72 32.59 0.38
N GLY A 153 -10.01 33.73 1.02
CA GLY A 153 -10.84 33.77 2.22
C GLY A 153 -10.18 33.21 3.49
N LEU A 154 -8.84 33.10 3.50
CA LEU A 154 -8.07 32.45 4.56
C LEU A 154 -8.25 33.10 5.93
N LYS A 155 -8.74 32.32 6.90
CA LYS A 155 -8.75 32.67 8.33
C LYS A 155 -8.14 31.55 9.16
N PHE A 156 -6.86 31.69 9.47
CA PHE A 156 -6.13 30.76 10.34
C PHE A 156 -6.26 31.15 11.81
N ASN A 157 -6.34 30.14 12.66
CA ASN A 157 -6.35 30.27 14.11
C ASN A 157 -5.25 29.37 14.69
N PRO A 158 -4.51 29.83 15.72
CA PRO A 158 -3.50 29.00 16.37
C PRO A 158 -4.17 27.81 17.05
N VAL A 159 -3.54 26.65 16.97
CA VAL A 159 -3.94 25.44 17.70
C VAL A 159 -3.37 25.54 19.11
N LEU A 160 -4.24 25.56 20.11
CA LEU A 160 -3.83 25.68 21.52
C LEU A 160 -3.98 24.38 22.31
N TYR A 161 -4.42 23.30 21.66
CA TYR A 161 -4.60 22.02 22.29
C TYR A 161 -3.27 21.29 22.52
N PRO A 162 -2.86 20.99 23.77
CA PRO A 162 -1.53 20.41 24.05
C PRO A 162 -1.24 19.06 23.39
N ARG A 163 -2.28 18.28 23.06
CA ARG A 163 -2.12 16.98 22.38
C ARG A 163 -2.30 17.06 20.87
N ALA A 164 -2.41 18.26 20.30
CA ALA A 164 -2.62 18.46 18.87
C ALA A 164 -1.55 17.77 18.02
N SER A 165 -0.27 17.89 18.38
CA SER A 165 0.81 17.31 17.58
C SER A 165 0.71 15.78 17.48
N GLN A 166 0.14 15.10 18.49
CA GLN A 166 -0.12 13.65 18.43
C GLN A 166 -1.26 13.30 17.47
N LEU A 167 -2.29 14.15 17.38
CA LEU A 167 -3.37 13.96 16.40
C LEU A 167 -2.87 14.25 14.98
N ILE A 168 -2.05 15.29 14.81
CA ILE A 168 -1.49 15.69 13.52
C ILE A 168 -0.54 14.63 12.97
N VAL A 169 0.38 14.09 13.79
CA VAL A 169 1.27 13.02 13.32
C VAL A 169 0.48 11.75 12.97
N SER A 170 -0.56 11.43 13.73
CA SER A 170 -1.43 10.28 13.43
C SER A 170 -2.20 10.46 12.12
N PHE A 171 -2.56 11.69 11.77
CA PHE A 171 -3.13 12.00 10.46
C PHE A 171 -2.06 11.88 9.38
N ASP A 172 -0.87 12.46 9.51
CA ASP A 172 0.14 12.39 8.45
C ASP A 172 0.61 10.98 8.15
N GLU A 173 0.75 10.15 9.19
CA GLU A 173 1.24 8.79 9.06
C GLU A 173 0.14 7.76 8.82
N HIS A 174 -1.11 8.19 8.57
CA HIS A 174 -2.18 7.25 8.26
C HIS A 174 -1.81 6.41 7.02
N GLU A 175 -1.22 7.03 6.00
CA GLU A 175 -0.77 6.39 4.74
C GLU A 175 0.50 5.53 4.90
N VAL A 176 1.18 5.55 6.05
CA VAL A 176 2.42 4.78 6.23
C VAL A 176 2.09 3.31 6.43
N ASN A 177 2.18 2.54 5.34
CA ASN A 177 2.03 1.10 5.40
C ASN A 177 3.35 0.41 5.77
N ASN A 178 3.35 -0.37 6.87
CA ASN A 178 4.47 -1.22 7.28
C ASN A 178 4.16 -2.72 7.11
N THR A 179 2.99 -3.06 6.56
CA THR A 179 2.53 -4.45 6.43
C THR A 179 2.06 -4.71 5.01
N PHE A 180 2.67 -5.68 4.33
CA PHE A 180 2.37 -6.00 2.93
C PHE A 180 1.85 -7.42 2.81
N LYS A 181 0.99 -7.63 1.82
CA LYS A 181 0.50 -8.95 1.45
C LYS A 181 0.58 -9.14 -0.06
N PHE A 182 1.20 -10.23 -0.48
CA PHE A 182 1.43 -10.51 -1.89
C PHE A 182 0.95 -11.90 -2.26
N GLY A 183 0.27 -12.02 -3.39
CA GLY A 183 -0.06 -13.31 -3.96
C GLY A 183 1.19 -14.02 -4.46
N VAL A 184 1.27 -15.34 -4.31
CA VAL A 184 2.28 -16.16 -4.99
C VAL A 184 1.56 -17.26 -5.74
N ILE A 185 1.67 -17.24 -7.07
CA ILE A 185 1.00 -18.16 -7.97
C ILE A 185 2.05 -19.03 -8.64
N TYR A 186 1.84 -20.34 -8.64
CA TYR A 186 2.66 -21.28 -9.38
C TYR A 186 1.99 -21.59 -10.73
N GLN A 187 2.71 -21.36 -11.84
CA GLN A 187 2.28 -21.68 -13.19
C GLN A 187 3.13 -22.81 -13.75
N LYS A 188 2.50 -23.97 -14.00
CA LYS A 188 3.13 -25.11 -14.68
C LYS A 188 3.15 -24.91 -16.19
N PHE A 189 3.98 -25.70 -16.87
CA PHE A 189 4.08 -25.65 -18.32
C PHE A 189 2.72 -25.79 -19.01
N GLY A 190 2.43 -24.85 -19.90
CA GLY A 190 1.22 -24.86 -20.73
C GLY A 190 -0.08 -24.49 -20.00
N GLN A 191 -0.05 -24.15 -18.71
CA GLN A 191 -1.24 -23.64 -18.02
C GLN A 191 -1.57 -22.22 -18.49
N THR A 192 -2.83 -22.00 -18.86
CA THR A 192 -3.29 -20.75 -19.48
C THR A 192 -4.61 -20.23 -18.91
N THR A 193 -5.27 -20.98 -18.02
CA THR A 193 -6.53 -20.56 -17.40
C THR A 193 -6.39 -20.31 -15.90
N GLU A 194 -7.27 -19.48 -15.34
CA GLU A 194 -7.32 -19.19 -13.90
C GLU A 194 -7.47 -20.47 -13.07
N GLU A 195 -8.34 -21.36 -13.54
CA GLU A 195 -8.67 -22.63 -12.89
C GLU A 195 -7.45 -23.56 -12.81
N GLU A 196 -6.62 -23.59 -13.87
CA GLU A 196 -5.39 -24.38 -13.89
C GLU A 196 -4.35 -23.82 -12.91
N LEU A 197 -4.18 -22.49 -12.87
CA LEU A 197 -3.24 -21.82 -11.99
C LEU A 197 -3.57 -22.05 -10.51
N PHE A 198 -4.83 -21.83 -10.12
CA PHE A 198 -5.27 -22.06 -8.73
C PHE A 198 -5.52 -23.52 -8.40
N GLY A 199 -5.59 -24.42 -9.39
CA GLY A 199 -5.75 -25.86 -9.19
C GLY A 199 -4.48 -26.60 -8.74
N ASN A 200 -3.32 -25.93 -8.74
CA ASN A 200 -2.04 -26.55 -8.37
C ASN A 200 -1.96 -26.88 -6.86
N ASN A 201 -1.72 -28.15 -6.52
CA ASN A 201 -1.64 -28.63 -5.13
C ASN A 201 -0.27 -29.17 -4.71
N GLU A 202 0.65 -29.28 -5.65
CA GLU A 202 1.97 -29.87 -5.40
C GLU A 202 3.03 -28.78 -5.47
N GLU A 203 3.93 -28.78 -4.48
CA GLU A 203 5.12 -27.95 -4.46
C GLU A 203 6.29 -28.77 -4.98
N THR A 204 6.90 -28.33 -6.06
CA THR A 204 8.13 -28.93 -6.59
C THR A 204 9.34 -28.45 -5.80
N PRO A 205 10.48 -29.17 -5.84
CA PRO A 205 11.71 -28.71 -5.20
C PRO A 205 12.14 -27.30 -5.66
N ALA A 206 11.93 -26.98 -6.94
CA ALA A 206 12.23 -25.66 -7.50
C ALA A 206 11.33 -24.56 -6.90
N PHE A 207 10.04 -24.85 -6.76
CA PHE A 207 9.10 -23.90 -6.17
C PHE A 207 9.37 -23.71 -4.67
N THR A 208 9.60 -24.79 -3.92
CA THR A 208 9.98 -24.71 -2.50
C THR A 208 11.29 -23.92 -2.32
N GLU A 209 12.28 -24.11 -3.20
CA GLU A 209 13.51 -23.30 -3.22
C GLU A 209 13.20 -21.81 -3.44
N PHE A 210 12.35 -21.47 -4.40
CA PHE A 210 11.92 -20.08 -4.61
C PHE A 210 11.17 -19.49 -3.40
N LEU A 211 10.28 -20.25 -2.77
CA LEU A 211 9.58 -19.80 -1.56
C LEU A 211 10.56 -19.45 -0.43
N SER A 212 11.67 -20.18 -0.30
CA SER A 212 12.73 -19.86 0.66
C SER A 212 13.47 -18.54 0.34
N VAL A 213 13.49 -18.12 -0.94
CA VAL A 213 14.03 -16.82 -1.33
C VAL A 213 13.12 -15.69 -0.85
N LEU A 214 11.79 -15.90 -0.80
CA LEU A 214 10.81 -14.90 -0.36
C LEU A 214 10.82 -14.71 1.16
N GLY A 215 10.86 -15.80 1.92
CA GLY A 215 10.69 -15.73 3.37
C GLY A 215 10.81 -17.08 4.06
N ASP A 216 10.49 -17.06 5.35
CA ASP A 216 10.46 -18.25 6.21
C ASP A 216 9.09 -18.92 6.10
N ASN A 217 9.08 -20.25 6.05
CA ASN A 217 7.85 -21.02 6.20
C ASN A 217 7.43 -20.99 7.67
N ILE A 218 6.21 -20.53 7.94
CA ILE A 218 5.66 -20.34 9.29
C ILE A 218 4.38 -21.16 9.46
N GLU A 219 4.15 -21.65 10.69
CA GLU A 219 2.84 -22.19 11.07
C GLU A 219 1.87 -21.03 11.33
N LEU A 220 0.64 -21.14 10.82
CA LEU A 220 -0.39 -20.11 10.98
C LEU A 220 -1.04 -20.18 12.37
N GLN A 221 -1.14 -21.37 12.96
CA GLN A 221 -1.72 -21.54 14.29
C GLN A 221 -0.95 -20.69 15.31
N ASP A 222 -1.67 -19.79 15.99
CA ASP A 222 -1.12 -18.90 17.02
C ASP A 222 -0.04 -17.92 16.55
N PHE A 223 0.17 -17.74 15.23
CA PHE A 223 1.14 -16.80 14.68
C PHE A 223 0.90 -15.37 15.20
N LYS A 224 1.98 -14.69 15.60
CA LYS A 224 1.91 -13.37 16.27
C LYS A 224 2.28 -12.18 15.38
N GLY A 225 2.84 -12.42 14.20
CA GLY A 225 3.14 -11.35 13.24
C GLY A 225 1.93 -10.93 12.41
N PHE A 226 2.18 -10.09 11.41
CA PHE A 226 1.15 -9.68 10.46
C PHE A 226 0.57 -10.86 9.68
N ARG A 227 -0.71 -11.17 9.92
CA ARG A 227 -1.38 -12.34 9.35
C ARG A 227 -1.89 -12.21 7.91
N GLY A 228 -1.83 -11.03 7.29
CA GLY A 228 -2.29 -10.82 5.89
C GLY A 228 -3.78 -11.08 5.60
N GLY A 229 -4.60 -11.37 6.62
CA GLY A 229 -5.99 -11.82 6.45
C GLY A 229 -6.16 -13.34 6.50
N LEU A 230 -5.09 -14.09 6.72
CA LEU A 230 -5.12 -15.51 7.02
C LEU A 230 -5.68 -15.78 8.43
N ASP A 231 -6.23 -16.98 8.61
CA ASP A 231 -6.76 -17.48 9.87
C ASP A 231 -5.64 -18.11 10.71
N VAL A 232 -5.42 -17.55 11.89
CA VAL A 232 -4.40 -17.99 12.86
C VAL A 232 -5.01 -18.74 14.05
N SER A 233 -6.32 -18.99 14.02
CA SER A 233 -7.08 -19.51 15.17
C SER A 233 -7.81 -20.80 14.88
N HIS A 234 -8.34 -21.00 13.67
CA HIS A 234 -9.17 -22.18 13.35
C HIS A 234 -8.67 -22.96 12.12
N GLY A 235 -7.52 -22.60 11.55
CA GLY A 235 -6.90 -23.30 10.41
C GLY A 235 -7.71 -23.26 9.11
N GLN A 236 -8.60 -22.28 8.93
CA GLN A 236 -9.47 -22.19 7.75
C GLN A 236 -8.75 -21.78 6.46
N THR A 237 -7.52 -21.27 6.56
CA THR A 237 -6.76 -20.75 5.42
C THR A 237 -5.43 -21.49 5.21
N GLY A 238 -5.40 -22.77 5.59
CA GLY A 238 -4.19 -23.59 5.57
C GLY A 238 -3.53 -23.65 6.94
N SER A 239 -2.51 -24.52 7.07
CA SER A 239 -1.74 -24.68 8.30
C SER A 239 -0.45 -23.86 8.33
N GLU A 240 0.06 -23.48 7.16
CA GLU A 240 1.34 -22.80 7.00
C GLU A 240 1.29 -21.73 5.90
N SER A 241 2.25 -20.81 5.93
CA SER A 241 2.45 -19.81 4.90
C SER A 241 3.93 -19.38 4.83
N VAL A 242 4.26 -18.49 3.89
CA VAL A 242 5.57 -17.84 3.84
C VAL A 242 5.47 -16.42 4.36
N TYR A 243 6.39 -16.04 5.23
CA TYR A 243 6.41 -14.74 5.90
C TYR A 243 7.83 -14.20 5.99
N THR A 244 7.99 -12.88 5.98
CA THR A 244 9.27 -12.27 6.34
C THR A 244 9.13 -10.86 6.91
N THR A 245 10.16 -10.41 7.61
CA THR A 245 10.36 -8.99 7.92
C THR A 245 11.48 -8.45 7.04
N PHE A 246 11.17 -7.43 6.23
CA PHE A 246 12.12 -6.79 5.33
C PHE A 246 12.11 -5.28 5.57
N ARG A 247 13.25 -4.72 5.98
CA ARG A 247 13.40 -3.28 6.31
C ARG A 247 12.30 -2.76 7.24
N GLN A 248 12.10 -3.48 8.35
CA GLN A 248 11.08 -3.18 9.39
C GLN A 248 9.63 -3.26 8.88
N ARG A 249 9.39 -3.84 7.71
CA ARG A 249 8.07 -4.11 7.15
C ARG A 249 7.78 -5.59 7.22
N GLU A 250 6.60 -5.94 7.70
CA GLU A 250 6.14 -7.33 7.75
C GLU A 250 5.48 -7.69 6.40
N ILE A 251 5.83 -8.83 5.82
CA ILE A 251 5.30 -9.30 4.53
C ILE A 251 4.72 -10.69 4.71
N MET A 252 3.42 -10.82 4.45
CA MET A 252 2.72 -12.11 4.39
C MET A 252 2.50 -12.52 2.94
N PHE A 253 2.89 -13.72 2.55
CA PHE A 253 2.64 -14.23 1.21
C PHE A 253 1.39 -15.10 1.20
N HIS A 254 0.48 -14.88 0.26
CA HIS A 254 -0.63 -15.78 -0.01
C HIS A 254 -0.20 -16.79 -1.08
N VAL A 255 0.42 -17.89 -0.64
CA VAL A 255 0.94 -18.93 -1.52
C VAL A 255 -0.17 -19.85 -1.99
N SER A 256 -0.40 -19.93 -3.31
CA SER A 256 -1.54 -20.66 -3.88
C SER A 256 -1.60 -22.13 -3.45
N THR A 257 -0.46 -22.81 -3.36
CA THR A 257 -0.37 -24.23 -2.94
C THR A 257 -0.59 -24.45 -1.44
N LYS A 258 -0.34 -23.44 -0.59
CA LYS A 258 -0.51 -23.51 0.87
C LYS A 258 -1.91 -23.12 1.33
N LEU A 259 -2.66 -22.44 0.47
CA LEU A 259 -4.07 -22.15 0.70
C LEU A 259 -4.94 -23.41 0.46
N PRO A 260 -6.07 -23.56 1.18
CA PRO A 260 -6.90 -24.75 1.09
C PRO A 260 -7.37 -25.03 -0.33
N PHE A 261 -7.26 -26.29 -0.73
CA PHE A 261 -7.85 -26.81 -1.95
C PHE A 261 -9.26 -27.34 -1.65
N THR A 262 -10.22 -27.00 -2.51
CA THR A 262 -11.59 -27.51 -2.37
C THR A 262 -11.94 -28.40 -3.56
N ASP A 263 -12.09 -29.71 -3.32
CA ASP A 263 -12.55 -30.65 -4.36
C ASP A 263 -13.91 -30.23 -4.91
N GLY A 264 -14.02 -30.20 -6.24
CA GLY A 264 -15.25 -29.82 -6.95
C GLY A 264 -15.48 -28.31 -7.12
N ASP A 265 -14.68 -27.46 -6.47
CA ASP A 265 -14.67 -26.02 -6.72
C ASP A 265 -13.64 -25.69 -7.81
N ILE A 266 -14.06 -25.70 -9.07
CA ILE A 266 -13.16 -25.46 -10.21
C ILE A 266 -12.49 -24.08 -10.12
N GLN A 267 -13.18 -23.08 -9.56
CA GLN A 267 -12.65 -21.71 -9.44
C GLN A 267 -11.73 -21.52 -8.22
N GLN A 268 -11.65 -22.51 -7.33
CA GLN A 268 -10.86 -22.46 -6.08
C GLN A 268 -11.07 -21.13 -5.33
N LEU A 269 -12.33 -20.82 -5.03
CA LEU A 269 -12.76 -19.54 -4.47
C LEU A 269 -12.03 -19.17 -3.18
N GLN A 270 -11.64 -20.15 -2.36
CA GLN A 270 -10.85 -19.88 -1.15
C GLN A 270 -9.49 -19.29 -1.49
N ARG A 271 -8.79 -19.82 -2.49
CA ARG A 271 -7.50 -19.31 -2.96
C ARG A 271 -7.66 -17.95 -3.62
N LYS A 272 -8.64 -17.83 -4.52
CA LYS A 272 -8.96 -16.60 -5.24
C LYS A 272 -9.39 -15.46 -4.30
N ARG A 273 -10.09 -15.76 -3.20
CA ARG A 273 -10.48 -14.74 -2.20
C ARG A 273 -9.28 -14.08 -1.52
N HIS A 274 -8.17 -14.79 -1.35
CA HIS A 274 -6.96 -14.21 -0.78
C HIS A 274 -6.14 -13.52 -1.88
N ILE A 275 -5.65 -14.29 -2.84
CA ILE A 275 -4.73 -13.81 -3.89
C ILE A 275 -5.41 -12.78 -4.80
N GLY A 276 -6.66 -13.01 -5.19
CA GLY A 276 -7.42 -12.09 -6.03
C GLY A 276 -7.81 -10.78 -5.34
N ASN A 277 -7.62 -10.66 -4.02
CA ASN A 277 -7.78 -9.42 -3.25
C ASN A 277 -6.43 -8.80 -2.82
N ASP A 278 -5.32 -9.30 -3.33
CA ASP A 278 -4.03 -8.65 -3.23
C ASP A 278 -3.84 -7.65 -4.37
N ILE A 279 -2.94 -6.69 -4.18
CA ILE A 279 -2.65 -5.64 -5.17
C ILE A 279 -1.58 -6.12 -6.15
N VAL A 280 -0.58 -6.85 -5.63
CA VAL A 280 0.56 -7.37 -6.38
C VAL A 280 0.68 -8.87 -6.17
N ALA A 281 1.02 -9.61 -7.23
CA ALA A 281 1.33 -11.03 -7.15
C ALA A 281 2.66 -11.37 -7.83
N ALA A 282 3.39 -12.31 -7.24
CA ALA A 282 4.50 -13.00 -7.89
C ALA A 282 3.99 -14.25 -8.61
N VAL A 283 4.44 -14.48 -9.85
CA VAL A 283 4.12 -15.68 -10.62
C VAL A 283 5.41 -16.48 -10.82
N PHE A 284 5.48 -17.68 -10.25
CA PHE A 284 6.62 -18.57 -10.39
C PHE A 284 6.42 -19.57 -11.52
N GLN A 285 7.47 -19.78 -12.33
CA GLN A 285 7.49 -20.71 -13.46
C GLN A 285 8.77 -21.55 -13.42
N GLU A 286 8.66 -22.86 -13.64
CA GLU A 286 9.84 -23.72 -13.85
C GLU A 286 10.21 -23.86 -15.32
N GLU A 287 9.19 -23.86 -16.17
CA GLU A 287 9.33 -23.98 -17.61
C GLU A 287 8.78 -22.73 -18.30
N PRO A 288 9.38 -22.30 -19.43
CA PRO A 288 8.94 -21.11 -20.13
C PRO A 288 7.48 -21.27 -20.56
N THR A 289 6.59 -20.50 -19.94
CA THR A 289 5.16 -20.50 -20.22
C THR A 289 4.72 -19.05 -20.35
N PRO A 290 4.04 -18.66 -21.44
CA PRO A 290 3.54 -17.30 -21.52
C PRO A 290 2.49 -17.02 -20.44
N PHE A 291 2.49 -15.80 -19.93
CA PHE A 291 1.50 -15.32 -18.99
C PHE A 291 0.81 -14.07 -19.55
N VAL A 292 -0.50 -13.97 -19.36
CA VAL A 292 -1.30 -12.80 -19.71
C VAL A 292 -1.98 -12.33 -18.42
N PRO A 293 -1.84 -11.06 -18.01
CA PRO A 293 -2.47 -10.56 -16.77
C PRO A 293 -3.98 -10.81 -16.66
N ASP A 294 -4.69 -10.78 -17.79
CA ASP A 294 -6.13 -11.04 -17.89
C ASP A 294 -6.52 -12.51 -17.68
N MET A 295 -5.56 -13.44 -17.55
CA MET A 295 -5.85 -14.81 -17.14
C MET A 295 -6.51 -14.86 -15.77
N ILE A 296 -6.22 -13.89 -14.89
CA ILE A 296 -6.75 -13.86 -13.53
C ILE A 296 -7.74 -12.71 -13.42
N ALA A 297 -9.00 -13.05 -13.24
CA ALA A 297 -10.08 -12.09 -13.14
C ALA A 297 -10.10 -11.47 -11.74
N SER A 298 -9.43 -10.32 -11.59
CA SER A 298 -9.36 -9.57 -10.34
C SER A 298 -9.60 -8.07 -10.51
N ASN A 299 -10.31 -7.51 -9.53
CA ASN A 299 -10.50 -6.08 -9.36
C ASN A 299 -9.34 -5.40 -8.62
N PHE A 300 -8.47 -6.17 -7.96
CA PHE A 300 -7.44 -5.67 -7.06
C PHE A 300 -6.02 -5.93 -7.57
N LEU A 301 -5.77 -7.03 -8.28
CA LEU A 301 -4.46 -7.28 -8.87
C LEU A 301 -4.18 -6.25 -9.98
N HIS A 302 -3.14 -5.44 -9.77
CA HIS A 302 -2.73 -4.37 -10.70
C HIS A 302 -1.30 -4.56 -11.21
N ALA A 303 -0.46 -5.35 -10.54
CA ALA A 303 0.90 -5.65 -10.96
C ALA A 303 1.29 -7.11 -10.71
N TYR A 304 2.10 -7.65 -11.62
CA TYR A 304 2.64 -9.00 -11.58
C TYR A 304 4.16 -8.98 -11.75
N VAL A 305 4.87 -9.69 -10.89
CA VAL A 305 6.31 -9.95 -11.00
C VAL A 305 6.51 -11.42 -11.33
N LEU A 306 6.91 -11.72 -12.56
CA LEU A 306 7.11 -13.08 -13.02
C LEU A 306 8.55 -13.51 -12.76
N VAL A 307 8.72 -14.70 -12.20
CA VAL A 307 10.00 -15.30 -11.84
C VAL A 307 10.06 -16.69 -12.46
N GLN A 308 10.86 -16.84 -13.51
CA GLN A 308 11.11 -18.13 -14.14
C GLN A 308 12.46 -18.67 -13.66
N ALA A 309 12.46 -19.88 -13.08
CA ALA A 309 13.68 -20.56 -12.70
C ALA A 309 14.40 -21.15 -13.92
N GLU A 310 15.72 -21.04 -13.91
CA GLU A 310 16.63 -21.66 -14.88
C GLU A 310 17.65 -22.49 -14.10
N ASN A 311 17.87 -23.74 -14.54
CA ASN A 311 18.70 -24.72 -13.83
C ASN A 311 18.32 -24.92 -12.34
N PRO A 312 17.02 -25.08 -12.00
CA PRO A 312 16.58 -25.17 -10.61
C PRO A 312 17.20 -26.36 -9.87
N GLY A 313 17.42 -26.21 -8.57
CA GLY A 313 18.00 -27.27 -7.73
C GLY A 313 19.49 -27.50 -7.94
N THR A 314 20.21 -26.55 -8.55
CA THR A 314 21.66 -26.60 -8.75
C THR A 314 22.35 -25.38 -8.15
N ASP A 315 23.67 -25.43 -7.99
CA ASP A 315 24.48 -24.26 -7.55
C ASP A 315 24.49 -23.11 -8.59
N HIS A 316 23.92 -23.36 -9.77
CA HIS A 316 23.82 -22.41 -10.87
C HIS A 316 22.37 -21.96 -11.13
N THR A 317 21.45 -22.16 -10.17
CA THR A 317 20.07 -21.65 -10.28
C THR A 317 20.09 -20.15 -10.57
N THR A 318 19.47 -19.76 -11.68
CA THR A 318 19.19 -18.37 -12.04
C THR A 318 17.69 -18.14 -12.13
N TYR A 319 17.29 -16.88 -11.99
CA TYR A 319 15.90 -16.45 -12.06
C TYR A 319 15.76 -15.37 -13.12
N LYS A 320 15.02 -15.67 -14.17
CA LYS A 320 14.63 -14.70 -15.20
C LYS A 320 13.37 -13.98 -14.75
N VAL A 321 13.43 -12.64 -14.74
CA VAL A 321 12.37 -11.78 -14.22
C VAL A 321 11.74 -10.96 -15.34
N SER A 322 10.42 -10.87 -15.32
CA SER A 322 9.63 -9.93 -16.11
C SER A 322 8.58 -9.25 -15.22
N VAL A 323 8.21 -8.02 -15.55
CA VAL A 323 7.22 -7.25 -14.78
C VAL A 323 6.15 -6.75 -15.72
N THR A 324 4.90 -6.83 -15.29
CA THR A 324 3.77 -6.25 -16.00
C THR A 324 2.78 -5.65 -15.01
N ALA A 325 2.21 -4.50 -15.36
CA ALA A 325 1.21 -3.83 -14.53
C ALA A 325 0.20 -3.10 -15.41
N ARG A 326 -0.92 -2.68 -14.84
CA ARG A 326 -1.95 -1.93 -15.55
C ARG A 326 -1.41 -0.60 -16.10
N GLU A 327 -2.00 -0.13 -17.20
CA GLU A 327 -1.59 1.13 -17.87
C GLU A 327 -1.64 2.37 -16.97
N ASP A 328 -2.52 2.38 -15.96
CA ASP A 328 -2.66 3.47 -14.99
C ASP A 328 -1.70 3.37 -13.79
N VAL A 329 -0.88 2.32 -13.71
CA VAL A 329 0.16 2.16 -12.70
C VAL A 329 1.45 2.79 -13.24
N PRO A 330 2.08 3.76 -12.53
CA PRO A 330 3.34 4.33 -12.97
C PRO A 330 4.48 3.30 -12.88
N PRO A 331 5.58 3.46 -13.65
CA PRO A 331 6.78 2.64 -13.48
C PRO A 331 7.32 2.72 -12.05
N PHE A 332 7.89 1.61 -11.57
CA PHE A 332 8.40 1.47 -10.21
C PHE A 332 9.73 0.70 -10.19
N GLY A 333 10.62 1.09 -9.29
CA GLY A 333 11.94 0.48 -9.15
C GLY A 333 11.95 -0.76 -8.25
N PRO A 334 13.12 -1.39 -8.06
CA PRO A 334 14.36 -1.16 -8.83
C PRO A 334 14.23 -1.59 -10.30
N PRO A 335 14.95 -0.96 -11.25
CA PRO A 335 14.89 -1.34 -12.66
C PRO A 335 15.41 -2.76 -12.88
N LEU A 336 14.84 -3.47 -13.86
CA LEU A 336 15.38 -4.75 -14.31
C LEU A 336 16.80 -4.59 -14.89
N PRO A 337 17.73 -5.52 -14.59
CA PRO A 337 19.03 -5.56 -15.25
C PRO A 337 18.88 -6.02 -16.71
N ASN A 338 19.91 -5.80 -17.53
CA ASN A 338 20.01 -6.33 -18.88
C ASN A 338 21.23 -7.25 -18.99
N PRO A 339 21.06 -8.58 -19.13
CA PRO A 339 19.79 -9.32 -19.22
C PRO A 339 19.03 -9.35 -17.88
N SER A 340 17.70 -9.53 -17.94
CA SER A 340 16.80 -9.54 -16.75
C SER A 340 16.88 -10.84 -15.95
N VAL A 341 18.10 -11.28 -15.63
CA VAL A 341 18.42 -12.55 -14.99
C VAL A 341 19.23 -12.30 -13.73
N PHE A 342 18.81 -12.94 -12.63
CA PHE A 342 19.47 -12.88 -11.34
C PHE A 342 20.01 -14.25 -10.94
N LYS A 343 21.12 -14.28 -10.20
CA LYS A 343 21.57 -15.49 -9.53
C LYS A 343 20.79 -15.70 -8.23
N LYS A 344 20.54 -16.95 -7.86
CA LYS A 344 20.05 -17.27 -6.51
C LYS A 344 21.01 -16.68 -5.47
N GLY A 345 20.47 -15.89 -4.55
CA GLY A 345 21.26 -15.29 -3.47
C GLY A 345 20.58 -14.08 -2.82
N PRO A 346 21.26 -13.44 -1.84
CA PRO A 346 20.74 -12.29 -1.12
C PRO A 346 20.38 -11.10 -2.02
N GLU A 347 21.11 -10.89 -3.11
CA GLU A 347 20.86 -9.80 -4.08
C GLU A 347 19.49 -9.94 -4.74
N PHE A 348 19.16 -11.14 -5.23
CA PHE A 348 17.87 -11.40 -5.86
C PHE A 348 16.72 -11.23 -4.85
N ARG A 349 16.91 -11.69 -3.61
CA ARG A 349 15.93 -11.48 -2.53
C ARG A 349 15.71 -9.99 -2.28
N GLU A 350 16.78 -9.20 -2.15
CA GLU A 350 16.68 -7.76 -1.89
C GLU A 350 15.99 -7.04 -3.06
N PHE A 351 16.33 -7.40 -4.30
CA PHE A 351 15.66 -6.91 -5.51
C PHE A 351 14.17 -7.22 -5.47
N LEU A 352 13.80 -8.50 -5.30
CA LEU A 352 12.43 -8.98 -5.44
C LEU A 352 11.51 -8.39 -4.37
N LEU A 353 11.93 -8.37 -3.11
CA LEU A 353 11.12 -7.80 -2.02
C LEU A 353 10.95 -6.29 -2.18
N THR A 354 12.01 -5.58 -2.60
CA THR A 354 11.93 -4.14 -2.89
C THR A 354 10.97 -3.88 -4.07
N LYS A 355 11.08 -4.68 -5.14
CA LYS A 355 10.24 -4.55 -6.34
C LYS A 355 8.76 -4.79 -6.04
N LEU A 356 8.42 -5.78 -5.22
CA LEU A 356 7.04 -6.05 -4.80
C LEU A 356 6.44 -4.91 -3.96
N ILE A 357 7.20 -4.35 -3.01
CA ILE A 357 6.74 -3.21 -2.20
C ILE A 357 6.54 -1.97 -3.08
N ASN A 358 7.50 -1.65 -3.94
CA ASN A 358 7.41 -0.50 -4.82
C ASN A 358 6.27 -0.66 -5.85
N ALA A 359 6.01 -1.89 -6.32
CA ALA A 359 4.85 -2.19 -7.15
C ALA A 359 3.55 -1.83 -6.43
N GLU A 360 3.37 -2.22 -5.16
CA GLU A 360 2.16 -1.89 -4.41
C GLU A 360 2.02 -0.38 -4.19
N ASN A 361 3.12 0.29 -3.83
CA ASN A 361 3.14 1.74 -3.65
C ASN A 361 2.81 2.50 -4.95
N ALA A 362 3.24 1.98 -6.10
CA ALA A 362 2.88 2.52 -7.41
C ALA A 362 1.41 2.23 -7.74
N CYS A 363 0.91 1.02 -7.45
CA CYS A 363 -0.49 0.68 -7.66
C CYS A 363 -1.44 1.58 -6.84
N CYS A 364 -1.07 2.00 -5.63
CA CYS A 364 -1.87 2.96 -4.85
C CYS A 364 -2.11 4.28 -5.58
N LYS A 365 -1.22 4.67 -6.51
CA LYS A 365 -1.33 5.88 -7.33
C LYS A 365 -2.24 5.71 -8.55
N SER A 366 -2.76 4.51 -8.79
CA SER A 366 -3.68 4.25 -9.89
C SER A 366 -5.04 4.91 -9.66
N ASP A 367 -5.79 5.19 -10.72
CA ASP A 367 -7.06 5.93 -10.66
C ASP A 367 -8.07 5.33 -9.68
N LYS A 368 -8.09 4.00 -9.59
CA LYS A 368 -9.04 3.27 -8.73
C LYS A 368 -8.70 3.45 -7.25
N PHE A 369 -7.43 3.37 -6.89
CA PHE A 369 -6.98 3.46 -5.49
C PHE A 369 -6.84 4.91 -5.03
N ALA A 370 -6.34 5.80 -5.88
CA ALA A 370 -6.19 7.22 -5.59
C ALA A 370 -7.51 7.89 -5.19
N LYS A 371 -8.63 7.57 -5.87
CA LYS A 371 -9.96 8.09 -5.52
C LYS A 371 -10.45 7.64 -4.14
N LEU A 372 -10.09 6.42 -3.73
CA LEU A 372 -10.46 5.89 -2.42
C LEU A 372 -9.61 6.51 -1.31
N GLU A 373 -8.32 6.69 -1.59
CA GLU A 373 -7.36 7.37 -0.73
C GLU A 373 -7.77 8.83 -0.50
N GLU A 374 -8.07 9.59 -1.56
CA GLU A 374 -8.52 10.99 -1.48
C GLU A 374 -9.76 11.16 -0.59
N ARG A 375 -10.75 10.25 -0.72
CA ARG A 375 -11.95 10.26 0.11
C ARG A 375 -11.63 10.00 1.59
N THR A 376 -10.78 9.02 1.86
CA THR A 376 -10.35 8.66 3.22
C THR A 376 -9.61 9.83 3.86
N ARG A 377 -8.64 10.40 3.13
CA ARG A 377 -7.85 11.55 3.54
C ARG A 377 -8.72 12.76 3.86
N ALA A 378 -9.66 13.11 2.97
CA ALA A 378 -10.55 14.25 3.17
C ALA A 378 -11.39 14.08 4.46
N ALA A 379 -11.95 12.89 4.68
CA ALA A 379 -12.73 12.61 5.90
C ALA A 379 -11.87 12.65 7.17
N LEU A 380 -10.64 12.13 7.13
CA LEU A 380 -9.70 12.18 8.26
C LEU A 380 -9.26 13.62 8.56
N LEU A 381 -9.04 14.44 7.54
CA LEU A 381 -8.67 15.83 7.70
C LEU A 381 -9.82 16.64 8.31
N ASP A 382 -11.04 16.41 7.86
CA ASP A 382 -12.24 17.08 8.41
C ASP A 382 -12.38 16.76 9.91
N ASN A 383 -12.27 15.49 10.29
CA ASN A 383 -12.31 15.07 11.69
C ASN A 383 -11.17 15.67 12.52
N LEU A 384 -9.94 15.69 11.98
CA LEU A 384 -8.79 16.29 12.66
C LEU A 384 -9.04 17.79 12.88
N HIS A 385 -9.50 18.50 11.85
CA HIS A 385 -9.78 19.93 11.91
C HIS A 385 -10.81 20.24 12.99
N ASP A 386 -11.95 19.54 12.98
CA ASP A 386 -13.03 19.74 13.94
C ASP A 386 -12.56 19.48 15.38
N GLU A 387 -11.76 18.43 15.60
CA GLU A 387 -11.18 18.13 16.90
C GLU A 387 -10.23 19.24 17.38
N LEU A 388 -9.32 19.70 16.51
CA LEU A 388 -8.39 20.78 16.84
C LEU A 388 -9.14 22.08 17.13
N HIS A 389 -10.18 22.39 16.37
CA HIS A 389 -11.02 23.56 16.59
C HIS A 389 -11.73 23.48 17.94
N ARG A 390 -12.47 22.41 18.20
CA ARG A 390 -13.24 22.21 19.44
C ARG A 390 -12.35 22.27 20.67
N GLN A 391 -11.21 21.56 20.66
CA GLN A 391 -10.29 21.54 21.79
C GLN A 391 -9.60 22.89 22.00
N THR A 392 -9.31 23.62 20.92
CA THR A 392 -8.77 24.98 21.02
C THR A 392 -9.79 25.92 21.65
N GLN A 393 -11.07 25.88 21.25
CA GLN A 393 -12.11 26.71 21.85
C GLN A 393 -12.30 26.41 23.34
N ALA A 394 -12.31 25.12 23.71
CA ALA A 394 -12.37 24.70 25.11
C ALA A 394 -11.18 25.24 25.92
N THR A 395 -9.97 25.21 25.36
CA THR A 395 -8.76 25.72 26.02
C THR A 395 -8.82 27.24 26.26
N VAL A 396 -9.47 27.99 25.36
CA VAL A 396 -9.63 29.46 25.49
C VAL A 396 -10.84 29.83 26.38
N GLY A 397 -11.56 28.86 26.93
CA GLY A 397 -12.75 29.11 27.76
C GLY A 397 -14.00 29.50 26.95
N LEU A 398 -13.99 29.23 25.64
CA LEU A 398 -15.11 29.43 24.71
C LEU A 398 -15.83 28.11 24.39
N GLY A 399 -15.44 27.00 25.03
CA GLY A 399 -16.17 25.74 24.98
C GLY A 399 -17.57 25.93 25.54
N SER A 400 -18.58 25.47 24.82
CA SER A 400 -19.99 25.64 25.14
C SER A 400 -20.34 25.23 26.58
N THR A 401 -20.88 26.17 27.35
CA THR A 401 -21.64 25.93 28.59
C THR A 401 -23.06 25.41 28.32
N THR A 402 -23.27 24.62 27.26
CA THR A 402 -24.59 24.11 26.86
C THR A 402 -24.69 22.59 26.80
N ASP A 403 -23.73 21.86 27.38
CA ASP A 403 -23.80 20.39 27.52
C ASP A 403 -24.28 19.92 28.90
N GLU A 404 -24.78 20.81 29.76
CA GLU A 404 -25.44 20.40 31.03
C GLU A 404 -26.94 20.09 30.88
N GLU A 405 -27.57 20.31 29.70
CA GLU A 405 -28.98 19.95 29.43
C GLU A 405 -29.17 18.87 28.34
N LYS A 406 -28.12 18.12 27.99
CA LYS A 406 -28.23 16.97 27.05
C LYS A 406 -27.66 15.66 27.60
N LEU A 407 -27.64 15.52 28.93
CA LEU A 407 -27.47 14.24 29.61
C LEU A 407 -28.79 13.45 29.68
N GLU A 408 -29.50 13.32 28.56
CA GLU A 408 -30.59 12.35 28.38
C GLU A 408 -31.00 12.30 26.90
N ASN A 409 -30.08 11.87 26.02
CA ASN A 409 -30.37 11.06 24.83
C ASN A 409 -29.11 10.87 23.97
N GLY A 410 -28.45 9.72 24.16
CA GLY A 410 -27.92 8.88 23.07
C GLY A 410 -26.91 9.46 22.05
N GLY A 411 -26.16 10.52 22.37
CA GLY A 411 -25.12 11.04 21.48
C GLY A 411 -23.82 10.24 21.56
N HIS A 412 -23.64 9.28 20.66
CA HIS A 412 -22.41 8.48 20.51
C HIS A 412 -21.14 9.35 20.46
N GLY A 413 -20.30 9.26 21.50
CA GLY A 413 -18.86 9.58 21.46
C GLY A 413 -18.05 8.56 20.64
N GLY A 414 -18.57 8.14 19.49
CA GLY A 414 -18.16 6.94 18.78
C GLY A 414 -17.27 7.20 17.57
N LEU A 415 -15.98 7.43 17.79
CA LEU A 415 -14.90 6.96 16.89
C LEU A 415 -13.52 7.19 17.52
N LEU A 416 -13.31 8.32 18.19
CA LEU A 416 -12.04 8.63 18.87
C LEU A 416 -11.85 7.89 20.20
N GLU A 417 -12.91 7.44 20.87
CA GLU A 417 -12.77 6.44 21.93
C GLU A 417 -12.39 5.07 21.37
N SER A 418 -12.76 4.72 20.14
CA SER A 418 -12.21 3.55 19.44
C SER A 418 -10.72 3.73 19.13
N PHE A 419 -10.27 4.95 18.83
CA PHE A 419 -8.85 5.27 18.69
C PHE A 419 -8.09 5.25 20.04
N LYS A 420 -8.65 5.81 21.12
CA LYS A 420 -8.03 5.77 22.47
C LYS A 420 -8.04 4.37 23.10
N ALA A 421 -9.10 3.58 22.89
CA ALA A 421 -9.15 2.17 23.29
C ALA A 421 -8.16 1.32 22.47
N GLY A 422 -8.00 1.64 21.18
CA GLY A 422 -6.91 1.09 20.35
C GLY A 422 -5.53 1.41 20.91
N TRP A 423 -5.33 2.59 21.50
CA TRP A 423 -4.02 3.02 22.02
C TRP A 423 -3.71 2.52 23.45
N ARG A 424 -4.70 2.17 24.29
CA ARG A 424 -4.41 1.41 25.53
C ARG A 424 -4.00 -0.03 25.25
N CYS A 425 -4.40 -0.60 24.10
CA CYS A 425 -3.91 -1.89 23.59
C CYS A 425 -2.49 -1.83 23.00
N VAL A 426 -1.94 -0.64 22.72
CA VAL A 426 -0.57 -0.48 22.16
C VAL A 426 0.54 -0.87 23.16
N TRP A 427 0.21 -1.11 24.43
CA TRP A 427 1.10 -1.73 25.41
C TRP A 427 0.63 -3.11 25.90
N GLY A 428 -0.41 -3.67 25.29
CA GLY A 428 -0.94 -4.97 25.68
C GLY A 428 -1.98 -5.48 24.69
N GLY A 429 -1.53 -6.36 23.80
CA GLY A 429 -2.31 -7.34 23.03
C GLY A 429 -3.71 -6.93 22.55
N LEU A 430 -3.81 -6.48 21.30
CA LEU A 430 -4.77 -6.87 20.26
C LEU A 430 -4.74 -5.76 19.18
N GLN A 431 -4.26 -6.11 17.99
CA GLN A 431 -3.83 -5.17 16.96
C GLN A 431 -4.51 -5.54 15.64
N THR A 432 -5.46 -4.74 15.18
CA THR A 432 -5.92 -4.55 13.78
C THR A 432 -7.06 -3.54 13.80
N HIS A 433 -7.10 -2.56 12.90
CA HIS A 433 -8.30 -1.94 12.28
C HIS A 433 -8.09 -0.46 11.94
N THR A 434 -7.49 -0.19 10.78
CA THR A 434 -7.77 1.06 10.04
C THR A 434 -7.80 0.78 8.54
N TYR A 435 -6.80 0.06 8.00
CA TYR A 435 -6.77 -0.30 6.57
C TYR A 435 -7.73 -1.44 6.18
N THR A 436 -7.93 -2.40 7.09
CA THR A 436 -8.85 -3.52 6.87
C THR A 436 -10.32 -3.09 6.92
N ALA A 437 -10.67 -1.98 7.58
CA ALA A 437 -12.07 -1.58 7.72
C ALA A 437 -12.71 -1.18 6.37
N VAL A 438 -11.94 -0.52 5.50
CA VAL A 438 -12.43 -0.09 4.18
C VAL A 438 -12.59 -1.29 3.23
N LEU A 439 -11.66 -2.24 3.24
CA LEU A 439 -11.74 -3.48 2.46
C LEU A 439 -12.80 -4.46 2.99
N ILE A 440 -12.99 -4.54 4.31
CA ILE A 440 -14.05 -5.36 4.93
C ILE A 440 -15.43 -4.77 4.62
N CYS A 441 -15.60 -3.45 4.61
CA CYS A 441 -16.87 -2.83 4.23
C CYS A 441 -17.24 -3.14 2.77
N VAL A 442 -16.27 -3.14 1.84
CA VAL A 442 -16.52 -3.52 0.44
C VAL A 442 -16.82 -5.02 0.31
N ALA A 443 -16.04 -5.89 0.96
CA ALA A 443 -16.28 -7.33 0.93
C ALA A 443 -17.61 -7.73 1.59
N ALA A 444 -18.01 -7.09 2.69
CA ALA A 444 -19.28 -7.34 3.35
C ALA A 444 -20.47 -6.91 2.48
N VAL A 445 -20.38 -5.78 1.77
CA VAL A 445 -21.42 -5.33 0.85
C VAL A 445 -21.53 -6.27 -0.36
N THR A 446 -20.40 -6.73 -0.93
CA THR A 446 -20.41 -7.68 -2.05
C THR A 446 -20.94 -9.06 -1.64
N VAL A 447 -20.57 -9.56 -0.46
CA VAL A 447 -21.08 -10.84 0.08
C VAL A 447 -22.58 -10.76 0.40
N TYR A 448 -23.06 -9.62 0.94
CA TYR A 448 -24.47 -9.43 1.22
C TYR A 448 -25.30 -9.33 -0.07
N HIS A 449 -24.78 -8.68 -1.11
CA HIS A 449 -25.42 -8.66 -2.43
C HIS A 449 -25.46 -10.05 -3.09
N TYR A 450 -24.38 -10.81 -3.03
CA TYR A 450 -24.35 -12.19 -3.57
C TYR A 450 -25.28 -13.15 -2.81
N GLN A 451 -25.35 -13.05 -1.47
CA GLN A 451 -26.30 -13.85 -0.68
C GLN A 451 -27.76 -13.44 -0.92
N ALA A 452 -28.03 -12.15 -1.15
CA ALA A 452 -29.37 -11.67 -1.48
C ALA A 452 -29.83 -12.15 -2.87
N GLU A 453 -28.94 -12.16 -3.87
CA GLU A 453 -29.24 -12.68 -5.21
C GLU A 453 -29.44 -14.21 -5.21
N LEU A 454 -28.64 -14.96 -4.45
CA LEU A 454 -28.83 -16.41 -4.27
C LEU A 454 -30.16 -16.74 -3.58
N MET A 455 -30.59 -15.93 -2.60
CA MET A 455 -31.89 -16.10 -1.92
C MET A 455 -33.07 -15.74 -2.83
N GLN A 456 -32.92 -14.76 -3.73
CA GLN A 456 -33.94 -14.44 -4.73
C GLN A 456 -34.07 -15.53 -5.81
N MET A 457 -32.96 -16.11 -6.27
CA MET A 457 -32.99 -17.22 -7.25
C MET A 457 -33.58 -18.51 -6.66
N THR A 458 -33.31 -18.82 -5.38
CA THR A 458 -33.90 -19.98 -4.71
C THR A 458 -35.38 -19.79 -4.35
N SER A 459 -35.84 -18.54 -4.17
CA SER A 459 -37.26 -18.23 -3.99
C SER A 459 -38.05 -18.33 -5.32
N ALA A 460 -37.48 -17.86 -6.43
CA ALA A 460 -38.12 -17.95 -7.75
C ALA A 460 -38.32 -19.40 -8.23
N HIS A 461 -37.44 -20.33 -7.83
CA HIS A 461 -37.58 -21.76 -8.16
C HIS A 461 -38.66 -22.50 -7.36
N LYS A 462 -39.20 -21.92 -6.27
CA LYS A 462 -40.27 -22.51 -5.46
C LYS A 462 -41.68 -22.03 -5.85
N THR A 463 -41.81 -21.12 -6.83
CA THR A 463 -43.11 -20.61 -7.30
C THR A 463 -43.50 -21.17 -8.67
N ILE A 464 -42.70 -22.06 -9.24
CA ILE A 464 -43.04 -22.81 -10.46
C ILE A 464 -43.07 -24.31 -10.10
N HIS A 465 -44.09 -24.69 -9.32
CA HIS A 465 -44.66 -26.04 -9.31
C HIS A 465 -46.09 -26.01 -8.77
#